data_AF-A0A355IP87-F1
#
_entry.id   AF-A0A355IP87-F1
#
_cell.length_a   1.000
_cell.length_b   1.000
_cell.length_c   1.000
_cell.angle_alpha   90.00
_cell.angle_beta   90.00
_cell.angle_gamma   90.00
#
_symmetry.space_group_name_H-M   'P 1'
#
loop_
_entity.id
_entity.type
_entity.pdbx_description
1 polymer ?
#
loop_
_entity_poly.entity_id
_entity_poly.type
_entity_poly.pdbx_seq_one_letter_code
_entity_poly.pdbx_strand_id
1 'polypeptide(L)'
;MEQPTLTGFRAELKQRTSELHHEVHGIPYIQALLKNELPALSYVGYLKALAIIYGALEKHVLGQEGEKLKPFLHHYLRKLPLLLSDLDDLDGSQTPDILPAVGQALIMADAIMVHSISRPYALLGYLYTLDGALNGGSILKKHLSNALGLTGDTGIRYFSCFGSNYRDFWMNFLGALDNHLPDDTARESVVLGATEAFAGLIALYKMLHPVDKAMLGTHITSLNPEAGHYPITTDPHEIEAAVKAGLACWNHYPFYEERFGERGRRFAISDAAWLVGLCELPLETAVGQIRWLANFLSLRGMPSITMEMQLHTLHHELGSHSPHKKPRYHNLLDAATVLKKGRLSVFDQRTFIEADNLFNKQLKDNNVSDQRLIRLSLHMGSLIASSMADGSLWQEASRASFESWLTDESVFPEPWINAVKTTYQLLEKRQKQP
;
A
#
# COMPACT_ATOMS: atom_id res chain seq x y z
N MET A 1 -27.57 2.13 34.94
CA MET A 1 -27.81 2.85 33.67
C MET A 1 -28.43 1.85 32.70
N GLU A 2 -29.73 1.97 32.46
CA GLU A 2 -30.42 1.19 31.43
C GLU A 2 -29.77 1.46 30.07
N GLN A 3 -29.42 0.40 29.34
CA GLN A 3 -29.00 0.53 27.95
C GLN A 3 -30.23 0.97 27.14
N PRO A 4 -30.16 2.04 26.34
CA PRO A 4 -31.29 2.45 25.52
C PRO A 4 -31.67 1.30 24.59
N THR A 5 -32.98 1.05 24.47
CA THR A 5 -33.55 0.03 23.58
C THR A 5 -33.07 0.32 22.16
N LEU A 6 -32.21 -0.55 21.62
CA LEU A 6 -31.75 -0.44 20.24
C LEU A 6 -32.95 -0.65 19.31
N THR A 7 -33.27 0.34 18.48
CA THR A 7 -34.31 0.27 17.43
C THR A 7 -33.67 0.48 16.05
N GLY A 8 -34.36 0.08 14.99
CA GLY A 8 -33.88 0.24 13.61
C GLY A 8 -32.95 -0.87 13.12
N PHE A 9 -32.33 -0.65 11.96
CA PHE A 9 -31.48 -1.63 11.29
C PHE A 9 -30.25 -2.00 12.12
N ARG A 10 -29.70 -1.08 12.93
CA ARG A 10 -28.58 -1.38 13.83
C ARG A 10 -28.91 -2.47 14.87
N ALA A 11 -30.17 -2.56 15.30
CA ALA A 11 -30.62 -3.55 16.27
C ALA A 11 -30.68 -4.93 15.62
N GLU A 12 -31.21 -4.99 14.39
CA GLU A 12 -31.22 -6.19 13.56
C GLU A 12 -29.80 -6.68 13.28
N LEU A 13 -28.90 -5.80 12.84
CA LEU A 13 -27.50 -6.14 12.56
C LEU A 13 -26.80 -6.72 13.80
N LYS A 14 -27.01 -6.11 14.97
CA LYS A 14 -26.48 -6.63 16.26
C LYS A 14 -27.07 -7.99 16.61
N GLN A 15 -28.38 -8.19 16.38
CA GLN A 15 -29.04 -9.47 16.63
C GLN A 15 -28.47 -10.57 15.72
N ARG A 16 -28.36 -10.31 14.41
CA ARG A 16 -27.87 -11.25 13.41
C ARG A 16 -26.40 -11.63 13.60
N THR A 17 -25.61 -10.77 14.24
CA THR A 17 -24.18 -11.02 14.53
C THR A 17 -23.93 -11.48 15.98
N SER A 18 -24.99 -11.64 16.78
CA SER A 18 -24.85 -11.91 18.22
C SER A 18 -24.16 -13.24 18.54
N GLU A 19 -24.49 -14.32 17.81
CA GLU A 19 -23.86 -15.63 18.03
C GLU A 19 -22.35 -15.60 17.76
N LEU A 20 -21.95 -14.96 16.66
CA LEU A 20 -20.54 -14.78 16.30
C LEU A 20 -19.80 -13.94 17.34
N HIS A 21 -20.45 -12.89 17.88
CA HIS A 21 -19.88 -12.09 18.96
C HIS A 21 -19.67 -12.94 20.24
N HIS A 22 -20.58 -13.86 20.56
CA HIS A 22 -20.40 -14.75 21.70
C HIS A 22 -19.27 -15.76 21.48
N GLU A 23 -19.12 -16.28 20.26
CA GLU A 23 -18.04 -17.21 19.91
C GLU A 23 -16.64 -16.61 20.17
N VAL A 24 -16.45 -15.33 19.85
CA VAL A 24 -15.16 -14.62 20.03
C VAL A 24 -14.63 -14.72 21.47
N HIS A 25 -15.51 -14.64 22.48
CA HIS A 25 -15.09 -14.70 23.89
C HIS A 25 -14.47 -16.04 24.30
N GLY A 26 -14.79 -17.13 23.58
CA GLY A 26 -14.28 -18.47 23.86
C GLY A 26 -12.91 -18.76 23.23
N ILE A 27 -12.39 -17.87 22.38
CA ILE A 27 -11.19 -18.16 21.58
C ILE A 27 -9.92 -18.00 22.43
N PRO A 28 -8.94 -18.93 22.36
CA PRO A 28 -7.72 -18.88 23.16
C PRO A 28 -6.97 -17.55 23.10
N TYR A 29 -6.89 -16.92 21.93
CA TYR A 29 -6.29 -15.58 21.77
C TYR A 29 -6.94 -14.54 22.71
N ILE A 30 -8.28 -14.49 22.72
CA ILE A 30 -9.03 -13.53 23.54
C ILE A 30 -8.89 -13.87 25.02
N GLN A 31 -8.90 -15.15 25.38
CA GLN A 31 -8.69 -15.58 26.77
C GLN A 31 -7.29 -15.20 27.28
N ALA A 32 -6.25 -15.45 26.49
CA ALA A 32 -4.88 -15.07 26.82
C ALA A 32 -4.75 -13.55 26.96
N LEU A 33 -5.36 -12.79 26.06
CA LEU A 33 -5.42 -11.33 26.13
C LEU A 33 -6.04 -10.85 27.44
N LEU A 34 -7.25 -11.32 27.79
CA LEU A 34 -7.95 -10.89 29.00
C LEU A 34 -7.22 -11.29 30.30
N LYS A 35 -6.36 -12.31 30.25
CA LYS A 35 -5.48 -12.71 31.36
C LYS A 35 -4.16 -11.92 31.43
N ASN A 36 -3.89 -11.05 30.46
CA ASN A 36 -2.60 -10.38 30.25
C ASN A 36 -1.45 -11.36 29.92
N GLU A 37 -1.76 -12.48 29.27
CA GLU A 37 -0.83 -13.57 28.93
C GLU A 37 -0.59 -13.69 27.41
N LEU A 38 -1.11 -12.75 26.60
CA LEU A 38 -0.98 -12.81 25.15
C LEU A 38 0.49 -12.58 24.71
N PRO A 39 1.09 -13.48 23.93
CA PRO A 39 2.46 -13.30 23.44
C PRO A 39 2.59 -12.13 22.44
N ALA A 40 3.74 -11.45 22.45
CA ALA A 40 4.05 -10.37 21.50
C ALA A 40 3.90 -10.81 20.04
N LEU A 41 4.38 -12.02 19.69
CA LEU A 41 4.26 -12.60 18.35
C LEU A 41 2.79 -12.69 17.88
N SER A 42 1.88 -13.08 18.79
CA SER A 42 0.45 -13.17 18.50
C SER A 42 -0.16 -11.78 18.25
N TYR A 43 0.24 -10.79 19.04
CA TYR A 43 -0.25 -9.41 18.88
C TYR A 43 0.29 -8.74 17.61
N VAL A 44 1.58 -8.86 17.33
CA VAL A 44 2.18 -8.35 16.08
C VAL A 44 1.56 -9.04 14.86
N GLY A 45 1.35 -10.36 14.92
CA GLY A 45 0.62 -11.09 13.88
C GLY A 45 -0.80 -10.58 13.66
N TYR A 46 -1.51 -10.21 14.73
CA TYR A 46 -2.83 -9.58 14.63
C TYR A 46 -2.78 -8.22 13.93
N LEU A 47 -1.84 -7.34 14.31
CA LEU A 47 -1.67 -6.04 13.68
C LEU A 47 -1.30 -6.15 12.19
N LYS A 48 -0.44 -7.11 11.82
CA LYS A 48 -0.11 -7.40 10.41
C LYS A 48 -1.33 -7.85 9.62
N ALA A 49 -2.11 -8.78 10.16
CA ALA A 49 -3.35 -9.24 9.52
C ALA A 49 -4.35 -8.08 9.33
N LEU A 50 -4.52 -7.24 10.36
CA LEU A 50 -5.37 -6.05 10.26
C LEU A 50 -4.84 -5.04 9.24
N ALA A 51 -3.53 -4.85 9.12
CA ALA A 51 -2.96 -3.91 8.15
C ALA A 51 -3.29 -4.34 6.71
N ILE A 52 -3.29 -5.65 6.42
CA ILE A 52 -3.73 -6.19 5.12
C ILE A 52 -5.22 -5.88 4.90
N ILE A 53 -6.07 -6.20 5.88
CA ILE A 53 -7.53 -6.05 5.78
C ILE A 53 -7.94 -4.58 5.63
N TYR A 54 -7.43 -3.70 6.51
CA TYR A 54 -7.70 -2.27 6.42
C TYR A 54 -7.08 -1.63 5.19
N GLY A 55 -5.93 -2.11 4.71
CA GLY A 55 -5.35 -1.65 3.45
C GLY A 55 -6.29 -1.87 2.26
N ALA A 56 -6.90 -3.05 2.16
CA ALA A 56 -7.92 -3.33 1.17
C ALA A 56 -9.21 -2.51 1.41
N LEU A 57 -9.73 -2.53 2.64
CA LEU A 57 -10.98 -1.88 2.98
C LEU A 57 -10.93 -0.37 2.74
N GLU A 58 -9.93 0.32 3.29
CA GLU A 58 -9.80 1.77 3.18
C GLU A 58 -9.57 2.23 1.75
N LYS A 59 -8.82 1.46 0.95
CA LYS A 59 -8.63 1.73 -0.48
C LYS A 59 -9.97 1.80 -1.20
N HIS A 60 -10.88 0.86 -0.93
CA HIS A 60 -12.14 0.73 -1.65
C HIS A 60 -13.26 1.63 -1.08
N VAL A 61 -13.29 1.89 0.22
CA VAL A 61 -14.31 2.77 0.82
C VAL A 61 -13.98 4.27 0.70
N LEU A 62 -12.69 4.64 0.65
CA LEU A 62 -12.27 6.04 0.50
C LEU A 62 -11.87 6.42 -0.94
N GLY A 63 -11.62 5.42 -1.80
CA GLY A 63 -11.32 5.62 -3.21
C GLY A 63 -12.54 6.02 -4.04
N GLN A 64 -12.32 6.20 -5.34
CA GLN A 64 -13.39 6.57 -6.30
C GLN A 64 -14.53 5.56 -6.34
N GLU A 65 -14.23 4.26 -6.21
CA GLU A 65 -15.23 3.18 -6.14
C GLU A 65 -16.18 3.33 -4.92
N GLY A 66 -15.70 3.99 -3.87
CA GLY A 66 -16.41 4.21 -2.62
C GLY A 66 -17.28 5.47 -2.59
N GLU A 67 -17.47 6.18 -3.71
CA GLU A 67 -18.20 7.47 -3.73
C GLU A 67 -19.58 7.36 -3.06
N LYS A 68 -20.31 6.28 -3.33
CA LYS A 68 -21.62 5.98 -2.73
C LYS A 68 -21.59 5.66 -1.23
N LEU A 69 -20.43 5.33 -0.69
CA LEU A 69 -20.22 5.00 0.72
C LEU A 69 -19.76 6.22 1.54
N LYS A 70 -19.25 7.27 0.89
CA LYS A 70 -18.81 8.50 1.56
C LYS A 70 -19.81 9.11 2.55
N PRO A 71 -21.15 9.10 2.31
CA PRO A 71 -22.12 9.61 3.28
C PRO A 71 -22.06 8.90 4.66
N PHE A 72 -21.54 7.67 4.73
CA PHE A 72 -21.40 6.91 5.96
C PHE A 72 -20.06 7.17 6.68
N LEU A 73 -19.10 7.82 6.02
CA LEU A 73 -17.70 7.91 6.47
C LEU A 73 -17.31 9.30 6.98
N HIS A 74 -18.30 10.10 7.40
CA HIS A 74 -18.06 11.45 7.87
C HIS A 74 -17.16 11.44 9.12
N HIS A 75 -15.99 12.09 9.03
CA HIS A 75 -14.92 12.05 10.04
C HIS A 75 -14.30 10.65 10.29
N TYR A 76 -14.36 9.74 9.32
CA TYR A 76 -13.69 8.45 9.42
C TYR A 76 -12.17 8.62 9.62
N LEU A 77 -11.64 8.03 10.68
CA LEU A 77 -10.20 7.98 10.94
C LEU A 77 -9.60 6.71 10.34
N ARG A 78 -8.61 6.88 9.46
CA ARG A 78 -7.87 5.78 8.85
C ARG A 78 -7.08 4.98 9.90
N LYS A 79 -7.26 3.66 9.90
CA LYS A 79 -6.60 2.70 10.79
C LYS A 79 -5.28 2.20 10.22
N LEU A 80 -5.15 2.07 8.89
CA LEU A 80 -3.90 1.59 8.31
C LEU A 80 -2.67 2.40 8.77
N PRO A 81 -2.67 3.75 8.77
CA PRO A 81 -1.53 4.51 9.28
C PRO A 81 -1.21 4.22 10.76
N LEU A 82 -2.23 4.04 11.60
CA LEU A 82 -2.05 3.72 13.02
C LEU A 82 -1.43 2.33 13.20
N LEU A 83 -1.93 1.34 12.45
CA LEU A 83 -1.42 -0.02 12.44
C LEU A 83 0.04 -0.06 11.97
N LEU A 84 0.39 0.71 10.94
CA LEU A 84 1.77 0.79 10.46
C LEU A 84 2.71 1.44 11.49
N SER A 85 2.27 2.50 12.18
CA SER A 85 3.05 3.10 13.28
C SER A 85 3.24 2.14 14.46
N ASP A 86 2.20 1.35 14.80
CA ASP A 86 2.32 0.36 15.86
C ASP A 86 3.23 -0.80 15.47
N LEU A 87 3.18 -1.24 14.20
CA LEU A 87 4.09 -2.25 13.69
C LEU A 87 5.55 -1.79 13.68
N ASP A 88 5.82 -0.51 13.36
CA ASP A 88 7.17 0.06 13.40
C ASP A 88 7.72 0.06 14.84
N ASP A 89 6.92 0.53 15.81
CA ASP A 89 7.28 0.55 17.23
C ASP A 89 7.51 -0.85 17.84
N LEU A 90 6.95 -1.89 17.22
CA LEU A 90 6.98 -3.28 17.71
C LEU A 90 7.92 -4.19 16.90
N ASP A 91 8.81 -3.61 16.09
CA ASP A 91 9.73 -4.36 15.20
C ASP A 91 8.98 -5.36 14.30
N GLY A 92 7.81 -4.95 13.80
CA GLY A 92 6.91 -5.80 13.02
C GLY A 92 7.57 -6.34 11.75
N SER A 93 8.45 -5.59 11.11
CA SER A 93 9.20 -6.03 9.92
C SER A 93 10.22 -7.14 10.22
N GLN A 94 10.73 -7.20 11.45
CA GLN A 94 11.69 -8.23 11.90
C GLN A 94 11.00 -9.43 12.54
N THR A 95 9.75 -9.24 13.01
CA THR A 95 8.95 -10.30 13.58
C THR A 95 8.47 -11.28 12.48
N PRO A 96 8.65 -12.60 12.63
CA PRO A 96 8.16 -13.58 11.67
C PRO A 96 6.64 -13.48 11.46
N ASP A 97 6.20 -13.76 10.24
CA ASP A 97 4.78 -13.87 9.90
C ASP A 97 4.20 -15.19 10.37
N ILE A 98 2.97 -15.15 10.90
CA ILE A 98 2.15 -16.34 11.11
C ILE A 98 1.42 -16.61 9.78
N LEU A 99 2.00 -17.46 8.94
CA LEU A 99 1.58 -17.62 7.53
C LEU A 99 0.08 -17.97 7.36
N PRO A 100 -0.54 -18.84 8.19
CA PRO A 100 -1.98 -19.09 8.12
C PRO A 100 -2.82 -17.83 8.36
N ALA A 101 -2.42 -16.98 9.31
CA ALA A 101 -3.12 -15.73 9.60
C ALA A 101 -2.98 -14.72 8.45
N VAL A 102 -1.80 -14.65 7.82
CA VAL A 102 -1.60 -13.85 6.60
C VAL A 102 -2.50 -14.35 5.47
N GLY A 103 -2.58 -15.67 5.26
CA GLY A 103 -3.48 -16.27 4.26
C GLY A 103 -4.95 -15.93 4.50
N GLN A 104 -5.42 -16.01 5.75
CA GLN A 104 -6.78 -15.63 6.11
C GLN A 104 -7.05 -14.13 5.89
N ALA A 105 -6.09 -13.26 6.20
CA ALA A 105 -6.21 -11.82 5.97
C ALA A 105 -6.27 -11.48 4.47
N LEU A 106 -5.50 -12.18 3.63
CA LEU A 106 -5.56 -12.05 2.17
C LEU A 106 -6.91 -12.51 1.61
N ILE A 107 -7.47 -13.62 2.11
CA ILE A 107 -8.83 -14.07 1.72
C ILE A 107 -9.86 -12.98 2.00
N MET A 108 -9.77 -12.31 3.16
CA MET A 108 -10.65 -11.20 3.51
C MET A 108 -10.43 -9.98 2.60
N ALA A 109 -9.17 -9.66 2.29
CA ALA A 109 -8.84 -8.57 1.37
C ALA A 109 -9.37 -8.80 -0.06
N ASP A 110 -9.29 -10.04 -0.56
CA ASP A 110 -9.85 -10.43 -1.85
C ASP A 110 -11.38 -10.35 -1.84
N ALA A 111 -12.05 -10.82 -0.77
CA ALA A 111 -13.49 -10.68 -0.61
C ALA A 111 -13.93 -9.21 -0.61
N ILE A 112 -13.20 -8.34 0.10
CA ILE A 112 -13.42 -6.89 0.09
C ILE A 112 -13.32 -6.32 -1.34
N MET A 113 -12.30 -6.72 -2.11
CA MET A 113 -12.16 -6.27 -3.50
C MET A 113 -13.33 -6.74 -4.38
N VAL A 114 -13.75 -8.00 -4.25
CA VAL A 114 -14.90 -8.53 -5.00
C VAL A 114 -16.18 -7.78 -4.63
N HIS A 115 -16.39 -7.49 -3.34
CA HIS A 115 -17.55 -6.73 -2.87
C HIS A 115 -17.52 -5.27 -3.28
N SER A 116 -16.34 -4.62 -3.39
CA SER A 116 -16.25 -3.22 -3.84
C SER A 116 -16.82 -3.00 -5.24
N ILE A 117 -16.83 -4.04 -6.05
CA ILE A 117 -17.40 -4.04 -7.40
C ILE A 117 -18.85 -4.54 -7.37
N SER A 118 -19.08 -5.71 -6.76
CA SER A 118 -20.36 -6.42 -6.89
C SER A 118 -21.43 -6.02 -5.87
N ARG A 119 -21.05 -5.74 -4.61
CA ARG A 119 -21.97 -5.46 -3.48
C ARG A 119 -21.38 -4.44 -2.50
N PRO A 120 -21.22 -3.15 -2.87
CA PRO A 120 -20.32 -2.28 -2.12
C PRO A 120 -20.80 -1.91 -0.71
N TYR A 121 -22.11 -1.99 -0.43
CA TYR A 121 -22.64 -1.82 0.92
C TYR A 121 -22.14 -2.90 1.90
N ALA A 122 -21.66 -4.06 1.41
CA ALA A 122 -21.01 -5.05 2.27
C ALA A 122 -19.75 -4.51 2.95
N LEU A 123 -19.06 -3.54 2.35
CA LEU A 123 -17.91 -2.90 2.98
C LEU A 123 -18.28 -2.12 4.25
N LEU A 124 -19.51 -1.61 4.36
CA LEU A 124 -20.00 -1.02 5.60
C LEU A 124 -20.19 -2.09 6.69
N GLY A 125 -20.49 -3.34 6.31
CA GLY A 125 -20.53 -4.48 7.23
C GLY A 125 -19.15 -4.85 7.78
N TYR A 126 -18.13 -4.85 6.91
CA TYR A 126 -16.74 -5.00 7.33
C TYR A 126 -16.33 -3.89 8.31
N LEU A 127 -16.62 -2.62 7.98
CA LEU A 127 -16.39 -1.48 8.87
C LEU A 127 -17.12 -1.65 10.20
N TYR A 128 -18.42 -1.97 10.17
CA TYR A 128 -19.20 -2.21 11.40
C TYR A 128 -18.53 -3.23 12.32
N THR A 129 -17.99 -4.30 11.77
CA THR A 129 -17.38 -5.38 12.56
C THR A 129 -16.00 -4.98 13.09
N LEU A 130 -15.12 -4.47 12.21
CA LEU A 130 -13.74 -4.14 12.56
C LEU A 130 -13.65 -2.89 13.45
N ASP A 131 -14.33 -1.81 13.06
CA ASP A 131 -14.39 -0.57 13.85
C ASP A 131 -15.29 -0.72 15.08
N GLY A 132 -16.26 -1.64 15.03
CA GLY A 132 -17.09 -2.00 16.19
C GLY A 132 -16.32 -2.71 17.29
N ALA A 133 -15.32 -3.53 16.94
CA ALA A 133 -14.43 -4.19 17.90
C ALA A 133 -13.62 -3.16 18.73
N LEU A 134 -13.36 -1.97 18.18
CA LEU A 134 -12.70 -0.87 18.88
C LEU A 134 -13.56 -0.22 19.96
N ASN A 135 -14.88 -0.47 20.03
CA ASN A 135 -15.72 0.04 21.12
C ASN A 135 -15.30 -0.50 22.51
N GLY A 136 -14.70 -1.69 22.56
CA GLY A 136 -14.05 -2.24 23.74
C GLY A 136 -12.57 -1.84 23.88
N GLY A 137 -12.08 -0.96 23.01
CA GLY A 137 -10.65 -0.68 22.79
C GLY A 137 -9.93 -0.19 24.04
N SER A 138 -10.59 0.54 24.94
CA SER A 138 -9.97 0.98 26.20
C SER A 138 -9.68 -0.18 27.16
N ILE A 139 -10.53 -1.21 27.16
CA ILE A 139 -10.32 -2.43 27.94
C ILE A 139 -9.21 -3.27 27.30
N LEU A 140 -9.27 -3.48 25.98
CA LEU A 140 -8.26 -4.24 25.24
C LEU A 140 -6.88 -3.58 25.33
N LYS A 141 -6.82 -2.25 25.24
CA LYS A 141 -5.60 -1.44 25.44
C LYS A 141 -4.96 -1.75 26.78
N LYS A 142 -5.73 -1.69 27.87
CA LYS A 142 -5.22 -1.98 29.21
C LYS A 142 -4.61 -3.37 29.31
N HIS A 143 -5.28 -4.37 28.76
CA HIS A 143 -4.78 -5.75 28.79
C HIS A 143 -3.52 -5.96 27.95
N LEU A 144 -3.48 -5.40 26.74
CA LEU A 144 -2.30 -5.42 25.88
C LEU A 144 -1.10 -4.69 26.50
N SER A 145 -1.33 -3.49 27.06
CA SER A 145 -0.29 -2.73 27.74
C SER A 145 0.30 -3.51 28.91
N ASN A 146 -0.53 -4.21 29.69
CA ASN A 146 -0.04 -5.04 30.79
C ASN A 146 0.70 -6.29 30.30
N ALA A 147 0.19 -6.97 29.27
CA ALA A 147 0.79 -8.21 28.74
C ALA A 147 2.16 -7.97 28.10
N LEU A 148 2.34 -6.81 27.45
CA LEU A 148 3.50 -6.50 26.63
C LEU A 148 4.40 -5.40 27.21
N GLY A 149 4.03 -4.82 28.35
CA GLY A 149 4.78 -3.74 28.99
C GLY A 149 4.77 -2.42 28.21
N LEU A 150 3.71 -2.14 27.44
CA LEU A 150 3.61 -0.93 26.62
C LEU A 150 3.25 0.29 27.46
N THR A 151 3.88 1.43 27.16
CA THR A 151 3.63 2.71 27.84
C THR A 151 3.08 3.76 26.87
N GLY A 152 2.10 4.55 27.31
CA GLY A 152 1.50 5.58 26.47
C GLY A 152 0.73 4.98 25.29
N ASP A 153 1.04 5.47 24.08
CA ASP A 153 0.40 5.02 22.84
C ASP A 153 1.36 4.28 21.90
N THR A 154 2.65 4.17 22.26
CA THR A 154 3.67 3.45 21.47
C THR A 154 3.30 1.98 21.34
N GLY A 155 3.26 1.48 20.10
CA GLY A 155 2.83 0.12 19.78
C GLY A 155 1.35 -0.19 20.01
N ILE A 156 0.49 0.81 20.28
CA ILE A 156 -0.94 0.60 20.58
C ILE A 156 -1.88 1.73 20.13
N ARG A 157 -1.46 2.57 19.16
CA ARG A 157 -2.25 3.66 18.59
C ARG A 157 -3.56 3.18 17.97
N TYR A 158 -3.59 1.99 17.35
CA TYR A 158 -4.81 1.40 16.78
C TYR A 158 -5.91 1.26 17.83
N PHE A 159 -5.59 0.73 19.02
CA PHE A 159 -6.58 0.65 20.11
C PHE A 159 -6.77 1.97 20.85
N SER A 160 -5.79 2.87 20.80
CA SER A 160 -5.85 4.19 21.44
C SER A 160 -6.68 5.21 20.66
N CYS A 161 -6.99 4.94 19.39
CA CYS A 161 -7.74 5.88 18.56
C CYS A 161 -9.21 6.03 19.00
N PHE A 162 -9.70 5.15 19.87
CA PHE A 162 -11.03 5.23 20.44
C PHE A 162 -11.08 6.33 21.53
N GLY A 163 -11.30 7.57 21.10
CA GLY A 163 -11.51 8.76 21.93
C GLY A 163 -12.84 9.47 21.64
N SER A 164 -13.02 10.70 22.15
CA SER A 164 -14.25 11.48 21.97
C SER A 164 -14.66 11.60 20.49
N ASN A 165 -13.70 11.96 19.62
CA ASN A 165 -13.95 12.17 18.20
C ASN A 165 -14.33 10.88 17.46
N TYR A 166 -13.84 9.73 17.93
CA TYR A 166 -14.18 8.43 17.34
C TYR A 166 -15.59 7.98 17.74
N ARG A 167 -16.01 8.28 18.97
CA ARG A 167 -17.37 7.99 19.42
C ARG A 167 -18.40 8.75 18.59
N ASP A 168 -18.11 9.99 18.23
CA ASP A 168 -18.97 10.80 17.37
C ASP A 168 -19.05 10.20 15.95
N PHE A 169 -17.92 9.83 15.36
CA PHE A 169 -17.89 9.07 14.10
C PHE A 169 -18.76 7.81 14.20
N TRP A 170 -18.57 6.98 15.23
CA TRP A 170 -19.27 5.72 15.39
C TRP A 170 -20.79 5.90 15.51
N MET A 171 -21.24 6.89 16.28
CA MET A 171 -22.67 7.19 16.42
C MET A 171 -23.28 7.73 15.13
N ASN A 172 -22.55 8.58 14.40
CA ASN A 172 -22.97 9.08 13.08
C ASN A 172 -23.05 7.94 12.05
N PHE A 173 -22.06 7.04 12.04
CA PHE A 173 -22.04 5.86 11.19
C PHE A 173 -23.25 4.96 11.45
N LEU A 174 -23.55 4.64 12.71
CA LEU A 174 -24.74 3.86 13.07
C LEU A 174 -26.05 4.57 12.69
N GLY A 175 -26.12 5.89 12.88
CA GLY A 175 -27.26 6.69 12.44
C GLY A 175 -27.42 6.70 10.92
N ALA A 176 -26.32 6.68 10.17
CA ALA A 176 -26.34 6.58 8.71
C ALA A 176 -26.84 5.21 8.26
N LEU A 177 -26.40 4.11 8.89
CA LEU A 177 -26.89 2.76 8.60
C LEU A 177 -28.41 2.62 8.79
N ASP A 178 -28.98 3.25 9.81
CA ASP A 178 -30.43 3.21 10.03
C ASP A 178 -31.23 3.98 8.97
N ASN A 179 -30.69 5.10 8.47
CA ASN A 179 -31.48 6.10 7.76
C ASN A 179 -31.11 6.31 6.28
N HIS A 180 -29.92 5.89 5.84
CA HIS A 180 -29.36 6.26 4.53
C HIS A 180 -29.12 5.07 3.59
N LEU A 181 -29.38 3.83 4.03
CA LEU A 181 -29.36 2.69 3.12
C LEU A 181 -30.54 2.76 2.13
N PRO A 182 -30.31 2.56 0.83
CA PRO A 182 -31.32 2.82 -0.19
C PRO A 182 -32.48 1.81 -0.21
N ASP A 183 -32.19 0.54 0.12
CA ASP A 183 -33.15 -0.56 0.04
C ASP A 183 -32.73 -1.76 0.92
N ASP A 184 -33.58 -2.79 0.95
CA ASP A 184 -33.32 -4.02 1.70
C ASP A 184 -32.15 -4.85 1.12
N THR A 185 -31.83 -4.70 -0.17
CA THR A 185 -30.67 -5.38 -0.77
C THR A 185 -29.36 -4.79 -0.23
N ALA A 186 -29.31 -3.48 -0.01
CA ALA A 186 -28.21 -2.82 0.66
C ALA A 186 -28.10 -3.26 2.13
N ARG A 187 -29.21 -3.38 2.86
CA ARG A 187 -29.24 -3.92 4.22
C ARG A 187 -28.68 -5.34 4.30
N GLU A 188 -29.15 -6.24 3.45
CA GLU A 188 -28.63 -7.61 3.38
C GLU A 188 -27.14 -7.65 3.01
N SER A 189 -26.69 -6.74 2.14
CA SER A 189 -25.26 -6.61 1.82
C SER A 189 -24.44 -6.23 3.05
N VAL A 190 -24.91 -5.27 3.87
CA VAL A 190 -24.24 -4.90 5.14
C VAL A 190 -24.17 -6.09 6.08
N VAL A 191 -25.27 -6.84 6.24
CA VAL A 191 -25.26 -8.01 7.15
C VAL A 191 -24.32 -9.11 6.64
N LEU A 192 -24.31 -9.36 5.32
CA LEU A 192 -23.36 -10.29 4.71
C LEU A 192 -21.92 -9.90 5.03
N GLY A 193 -21.53 -8.64 4.76
CA GLY A 193 -20.18 -8.16 5.02
C GLY A 193 -19.79 -8.23 6.49
N ALA A 194 -20.72 -7.94 7.41
CA ALA A 194 -20.47 -8.07 8.85
C ALA A 194 -20.26 -9.54 9.25
N THR A 195 -21.09 -10.45 8.74
CA THR A 195 -21.01 -11.88 9.01
C THR A 195 -19.68 -12.46 8.51
N GLU A 196 -19.28 -12.11 7.28
CA GLU A 196 -17.98 -12.52 6.71
C GLU A 196 -16.81 -11.97 7.53
N ALA A 197 -16.86 -10.70 7.93
CA ALA A 197 -15.81 -10.08 8.74
C ALA A 197 -15.66 -10.76 10.10
N PHE A 198 -16.76 -11.09 10.77
CA PHE A 198 -16.73 -11.85 12.03
C PHE A 198 -16.12 -13.24 11.84
N ALA A 199 -16.58 -13.99 10.82
CA ALA A 199 -16.05 -15.32 10.53
C ALA A 199 -14.54 -15.27 10.25
N GLY A 200 -14.09 -14.30 9.48
CA GLY A 200 -12.67 -14.07 9.20
C GLY A 200 -11.86 -13.72 10.45
N LEU A 201 -12.36 -12.83 11.31
CA LEU A 201 -11.70 -12.49 12.59
C LEU A 201 -11.61 -13.68 13.54
N ILE A 202 -12.68 -14.49 13.65
CA ILE A 202 -12.70 -15.70 14.46
C ILE A 202 -11.62 -16.68 13.98
N ALA A 203 -11.51 -16.90 12.66
CA ALA A 203 -10.46 -17.72 12.07
C ALA A 203 -9.06 -17.16 12.38
N LEU A 204 -8.87 -15.84 12.21
CA LEU A 204 -7.60 -15.17 12.55
C LEU A 204 -7.21 -15.40 14.01
N TYR A 205 -8.10 -15.14 14.97
CA TYR A 205 -7.79 -15.33 16.39
C TYR A 205 -7.38 -16.77 16.71
N LYS A 206 -8.03 -17.76 16.09
CA LYS A 206 -7.67 -19.18 16.25
C LYS A 206 -6.27 -19.50 15.68
N MET A 207 -5.86 -18.83 14.60
CA MET A 207 -4.53 -19.00 13.98
C MET A 207 -3.42 -18.23 14.72
N LEU A 208 -3.78 -17.14 15.39
CA LEU A 208 -2.84 -16.25 16.06
C LEU A 208 -2.45 -16.74 17.46
N HIS A 209 -3.24 -17.62 18.09
CA HIS A 209 -2.89 -18.21 19.38
C HIS A 209 -3.66 -19.52 19.69
N PRO A 210 -2.98 -20.59 20.17
CA PRO A 210 -1.52 -20.72 20.29
C PRO A 210 -0.84 -20.82 18.92
N VAL A 211 0.39 -20.32 18.81
CA VAL A 211 1.15 -20.29 17.55
C VAL A 211 1.97 -21.56 17.39
N ASP A 212 1.81 -22.25 16.27
CA ASP A 212 2.74 -23.31 15.84
C ASP A 212 3.97 -22.68 15.17
N LYS A 213 5.16 -22.93 15.73
CA LYS A 213 6.43 -22.41 15.19
C LYS A 213 6.74 -22.91 13.79
N ALA A 214 6.22 -24.07 13.39
CA ALA A 214 6.38 -24.60 12.03
C ALA A 214 5.64 -23.76 10.98
N MET A 215 4.67 -22.94 11.40
CA MET A 215 3.87 -22.07 10.53
C MET A 215 4.41 -20.64 10.44
N LEU A 216 5.58 -20.38 11.03
CA LEU A 216 6.25 -19.09 10.94
C LEU A 216 7.07 -18.97 9.66
N GLY A 217 7.08 -17.78 9.07
CA GLY A 217 7.88 -17.51 7.89
C GLY A 217 7.98 -16.02 7.56
N THR A 218 8.30 -15.74 6.31
CA THR A 218 8.36 -14.38 5.78
C THR A 218 7.41 -14.29 4.59
N HIS A 219 6.57 -13.26 4.60
CA HIS A 219 5.67 -12.95 3.51
C HIS A 219 5.85 -11.49 3.07
N ILE A 220 5.57 -11.20 1.81
CA ILE A 220 5.72 -9.84 1.25
C ILE A 220 4.91 -8.79 2.02
N THR A 221 3.80 -9.19 2.62
CA THR A 221 2.94 -8.30 3.42
C THR A 221 3.63 -7.71 4.65
N SER A 222 4.74 -8.31 5.11
CA SER A 222 5.61 -7.71 6.13
C SER A 222 6.31 -6.44 5.65
N LEU A 223 6.61 -6.35 4.36
CA LEU A 223 7.21 -5.16 3.75
C LEU A 223 6.13 -4.17 3.29
N ASN A 224 5.02 -4.69 2.78
CA ASN A 224 3.90 -3.89 2.30
C ASN A 224 2.58 -4.67 2.43
N PRO A 225 1.71 -4.34 3.40
CA PRO A 225 0.46 -5.07 3.60
C PRO A 225 -0.51 -4.96 2.41
N GLU A 226 -0.29 -4.00 1.50
CA GLU A 226 -1.09 -3.81 0.28
C GLU A 226 -0.50 -4.53 -0.95
N ALA A 227 0.61 -5.27 -0.82
CA ALA A 227 1.28 -5.93 -1.95
C ALA A 227 0.51 -7.14 -2.51
N GLY A 228 -0.42 -7.73 -1.75
CA GLY A 228 -1.11 -8.96 -2.13
C GLY A 228 -0.25 -10.20 -1.88
N HIS A 229 -0.32 -11.18 -2.78
CA HIS A 229 0.34 -12.48 -2.63
C HIS A 229 1.29 -12.77 -3.80
N TYR A 230 2.59 -12.75 -3.54
CA TYR A 230 3.61 -13.23 -4.46
C TYR A 230 4.87 -13.65 -3.70
N PRO A 231 5.66 -14.59 -4.25
CA PRO A 231 6.87 -15.07 -3.59
C PRO A 231 7.95 -13.99 -3.54
N ILE A 232 8.68 -13.95 -2.43
CA ILE A 232 9.93 -13.20 -2.25
C ILE A 232 10.99 -14.14 -1.67
N THR A 233 12.26 -13.71 -1.74
CA THR A 233 13.36 -14.41 -1.07
C THR A 233 13.12 -14.49 0.44
N THR A 234 13.56 -15.60 1.06
CA THR A 234 13.56 -15.79 2.51
C THR A 234 14.92 -15.49 3.13
N ASP A 235 15.93 -15.13 2.32
CA ASP A 235 17.24 -14.72 2.83
C ASP A 235 17.15 -13.30 3.42
N PRO A 236 17.41 -13.12 4.73
CA PRO A 236 17.30 -11.82 5.38
C PRO A 236 18.26 -10.77 4.79
N HIS A 237 19.45 -11.17 4.30
CA HIS A 237 20.40 -10.23 3.70
C HIS A 237 19.93 -9.72 2.33
N GLU A 238 19.20 -10.55 1.59
CA GLU A 238 18.62 -10.14 0.31
C GLU A 238 17.39 -9.26 0.50
N ILE A 239 16.58 -9.53 1.54
CA ILE A 239 15.47 -8.65 1.95
C ILE A 239 16.02 -7.28 2.35
N GLU A 240 17.04 -7.23 3.21
CA GLU A 240 17.68 -5.97 3.62
C GLU A 240 18.24 -5.19 2.43
N ALA A 241 18.94 -5.86 1.52
CA ALA A 241 19.44 -5.26 0.29
C ALA A 241 18.30 -4.72 -0.60
N ALA A 242 17.19 -5.45 -0.71
CA ALA A 242 16.03 -5.02 -1.48
C ALA A 242 15.35 -3.78 -0.88
N VAL A 243 15.17 -3.75 0.45
CA VAL A 243 14.64 -2.59 1.17
C VAL A 243 15.53 -1.38 0.95
N LYS A 244 16.85 -1.54 1.11
CA LYS A 244 17.81 -0.45 0.91
C LYS A 244 17.81 0.06 -0.53
N ALA A 245 17.76 -0.84 -1.52
CA ALA A 245 17.70 -0.46 -2.92
C ALA A 245 16.41 0.28 -3.29
N GLY A 246 15.25 -0.21 -2.82
CA GLY A 246 13.96 0.45 -3.01
C GLY A 246 13.94 1.87 -2.41
N LEU A 247 14.48 2.03 -1.19
CA LEU A 247 14.60 3.34 -0.55
C LEU A 247 15.59 4.27 -1.26
N ALA A 248 16.71 3.75 -1.73
CA ALA A 248 17.69 4.53 -2.48
C ALA A 248 17.09 5.07 -3.79
N CYS A 249 16.35 4.23 -4.52
CA CYS A 249 15.65 4.67 -5.74
C CYS A 249 14.52 5.66 -5.44
N TRP A 250 13.75 5.41 -4.37
CA TRP A 250 12.71 6.34 -3.89
C TRP A 250 13.29 7.73 -3.61
N ASN A 251 14.37 7.80 -2.85
CA ASN A 251 15.03 9.06 -2.47
C ASN A 251 15.76 9.74 -3.64
N HIS A 252 16.10 9.00 -4.69
CA HIS A 252 16.78 9.55 -5.87
C HIS A 252 15.84 10.46 -6.68
N TYR A 253 14.55 10.15 -6.74
CA TYR A 253 13.56 10.92 -7.50
C TYR A 253 12.52 11.57 -6.57
N PRO A 254 12.63 12.88 -6.25
CA PRO A 254 11.61 13.59 -5.44
C PRO A 254 10.18 13.49 -6.01
N PHE A 255 10.08 13.27 -7.32
CA PHE A 255 8.86 12.88 -8.03
C PHE A 255 8.05 11.79 -7.32
N TYR A 256 8.71 10.77 -6.75
CA TYR A 256 8.03 9.64 -6.14
C TYR A 256 7.20 10.04 -4.93
N GLU A 257 7.79 10.82 -4.02
CA GLU A 257 7.11 11.33 -2.83
C GLU A 257 5.94 12.23 -3.21
N GLU A 258 6.18 13.17 -4.15
CA GLU A 258 5.17 14.13 -4.59
C GLU A 258 3.96 13.46 -5.25
N ARG A 259 4.17 12.43 -6.08
CA ARG A 259 3.08 11.79 -6.83
C ARG A 259 2.41 10.64 -6.08
N PHE A 260 3.17 9.83 -5.35
CA PHE A 260 2.67 8.55 -4.82
C PHE A 260 2.70 8.46 -3.29
N GLY A 261 3.38 9.38 -2.60
CA GLY A 261 3.47 9.46 -1.14
C GLY A 261 3.91 8.16 -0.47
N GLU A 262 3.62 8.02 0.83
CA GLU A 262 4.02 6.85 1.62
C GLU A 262 3.51 5.51 1.07
N ARG A 263 2.37 5.52 0.35
CA ARG A 263 1.88 4.31 -0.31
C ARG A 263 2.84 3.86 -1.41
N GLY A 264 3.27 4.78 -2.28
CA GLY A 264 4.27 4.49 -3.31
C GLY A 264 5.57 3.97 -2.72
N ARG A 265 5.99 4.52 -1.57
CA ARG A 265 7.23 4.12 -0.88
C ARG A 265 7.22 2.65 -0.48
N ARG A 266 6.10 2.15 0.05
CA ARG A 266 5.93 0.72 0.38
C ARG A 266 5.99 -0.16 -0.86
N PHE A 267 5.40 0.27 -1.98
CA PHE A 267 5.48 -0.47 -3.24
C PHE A 267 6.91 -0.49 -3.80
N ALA A 268 7.66 0.61 -3.73
CA ALA A 268 9.06 0.63 -4.14
C ALA A 268 9.91 -0.41 -3.39
N ILE A 269 9.63 -0.62 -2.10
CA ILE A 269 10.29 -1.65 -1.28
C ILE A 269 9.83 -3.06 -1.67
N SER A 270 8.51 -3.31 -1.75
CA SER A 270 7.99 -4.64 -2.06
C SER A 270 8.34 -5.11 -3.47
N ASP A 271 8.30 -4.19 -4.44
CA ASP A 271 8.66 -4.48 -5.83
C ASP A 271 10.15 -4.79 -5.94
N ALA A 272 11.01 -4.11 -5.17
CA ALA A 272 12.44 -4.45 -5.08
C ALA A 272 12.66 -5.88 -4.58
N ALA A 273 11.92 -6.31 -3.56
CA ALA A 273 12.00 -7.67 -3.01
C ALA A 273 11.51 -8.72 -4.02
N TRP A 274 10.45 -8.41 -4.78
CA TRP A 274 9.96 -9.25 -5.87
C TRP A 274 10.99 -9.42 -6.99
N LEU A 275 11.67 -8.34 -7.39
CA LEU A 275 12.70 -8.36 -8.43
C LEU A 275 13.86 -9.31 -8.09
N VAL A 276 14.18 -9.51 -6.80
CA VAL A 276 15.18 -10.51 -6.37
C VAL A 276 14.78 -11.91 -6.83
N GLY A 277 13.48 -12.28 -6.70
CA GLY A 277 12.97 -13.58 -7.09
C GLY A 277 13.10 -13.87 -8.59
N LEU A 278 13.14 -12.84 -9.44
CA LEU A 278 13.33 -12.99 -10.88
C LEU A 278 14.76 -13.43 -11.25
N CYS A 279 15.72 -13.35 -10.32
CA CYS A 279 17.09 -13.82 -10.55
C CYS A 279 17.18 -15.36 -10.64
N GLU A 280 16.14 -16.09 -10.20
CA GLU A 280 16.06 -17.55 -10.32
C GLU A 280 15.46 -18.02 -11.64
N LEU A 281 14.90 -17.11 -12.43
CA LEU A 281 14.22 -17.45 -13.68
C LEU A 281 15.21 -17.46 -14.86
N PRO A 282 14.89 -18.20 -15.95
CA PRO A 282 15.59 -18.04 -17.22
C PRO A 282 15.60 -16.58 -17.65
N LEU A 283 16.74 -16.11 -18.19
CA LEU A 283 16.96 -14.70 -18.52
C LEU A 283 15.83 -14.09 -19.37
N GLU A 284 15.38 -14.80 -20.40
CA GLU A 284 14.29 -14.35 -21.27
C GLU A 284 12.98 -14.11 -20.48
N THR A 285 12.64 -15.01 -19.57
CA THR A 285 11.46 -14.87 -18.70
C THR A 285 11.62 -13.69 -17.74
N ALA A 286 12.78 -13.57 -17.08
CA ALA A 286 13.06 -12.46 -16.16
C ALA A 286 12.96 -11.10 -16.87
N VAL A 287 13.60 -10.97 -18.03
CA VAL A 287 13.55 -9.76 -18.86
C VAL A 287 12.11 -9.47 -19.31
N GLY A 288 11.36 -10.49 -19.71
CA GLY A 288 9.95 -10.36 -20.09
C GLY A 288 9.09 -9.80 -18.94
N GLN A 289 9.22 -10.34 -17.74
CA GLN A 289 8.49 -9.90 -16.54
C GLN A 289 8.86 -8.46 -16.15
N ILE A 290 10.15 -8.11 -16.19
CA ILE A 290 10.64 -6.76 -15.88
C ILE A 290 10.13 -5.75 -16.91
N ARG A 291 10.15 -6.09 -18.20
CA ARG A 291 9.61 -5.23 -19.26
C ARG A 291 8.11 -5.02 -19.12
N TRP A 292 7.38 -6.09 -18.81
CA TRP A 292 5.95 -5.99 -18.54
C TRP A 292 5.68 -5.06 -17.35
N LEU A 293 6.39 -5.21 -16.23
CA LEU A 293 6.24 -4.35 -15.07
C LEU A 293 6.60 -2.90 -15.41
N ALA A 294 7.69 -2.65 -16.11
CA ALA A 294 8.10 -1.31 -16.52
C ALA A 294 7.03 -0.61 -17.38
N ASN A 295 6.44 -1.33 -18.34
CA ASN A 295 5.33 -0.80 -19.15
C ASN A 295 4.06 -0.56 -18.31
N PHE A 296 3.73 -1.50 -17.44
CA PHE A 296 2.57 -1.35 -16.57
C PHE A 296 2.70 -0.14 -15.62
N LEU A 297 3.89 0.10 -15.08
CA LEU A 297 4.18 1.25 -14.23
C LEU A 297 4.24 2.56 -15.03
N SER A 298 4.72 2.55 -16.28
CA SER A 298 4.69 3.75 -17.13
C SER A 298 3.27 4.20 -17.44
N LEU A 299 2.31 3.27 -17.51
CA LEU A 299 0.87 3.63 -17.61
C LEU A 299 0.31 4.32 -16.37
N ARG A 300 0.97 4.16 -15.24
CA ARG A 300 0.67 4.89 -14.00
C ARG A 300 1.55 6.13 -13.82
N GLY A 301 2.30 6.47 -14.87
CA GLY A 301 3.19 7.61 -14.93
C GLY A 301 4.49 7.42 -14.17
N MET A 302 5.03 6.20 -14.11
CA MET A 302 6.40 5.95 -13.67
C MET A 302 7.28 5.61 -14.90
N PRO A 303 8.05 6.57 -15.42
CA PRO A 303 8.86 6.34 -16.63
C PRO A 303 9.90 5.23 -16.43
N SER A 304 10.18 4.45 -17.48
CA SER A 304 10.99 3.22 -17.40
C SER A 304 12.45 3.43 -17.00
N ILE A 305 12.97 4.65 -17.11
CA ILE A 305 14.29 5.03 -16.56
C ILE A 305 14.37 4.79 -15.05
N THR A 306 13.24 4.89 -14.35
CA THR A 306 13.18 4.62 -12.90
C THR A 306 13.34 3.14 -12.59
N MET A 307 12.75 2.26 -13.41
CA MET A 307 12.95 0.80 -13.31
C MET A 307 14.40 0.43 -13.63
N GLU A 308 15.02 1.05 -14.63
CA GLU A 308 16.46 0.84 -14.90
C GLU A 308 17.33 1.22 -13.69
N MET A 309 17.08 2.37 -13.08
CA MET A 309 17.77 2.81 -11.87
C MET A 309 17.58 1.82 -10.72
N GLN A 310 16.35 1.33 -10.52
CA GLN A 310 16.03 0.32 -9.51
C GLN A 310 16.84 -0.96 -9.71
N LEU A 311 16.93 -1.48 -10.94
CA LEU A 311 17.66 -2.71 -11.26
C LEU A 311 19.16 -2.58 -11.00
N HIS A 312 19.77 -1.46 -11.41
CA HIS A 312 21.18 -1.19 -11.13
C HIS A 312 21.47 -1.07 -9.63
N THR A 313 20.62 -0.34 -8.91
CA THR A 313 20.75 -0.13 -7.47
C THR A 313 20.58 -1.44 -6.71
N LEU A 314 19.56 -2.23 -7.08
CA LEU A 314 19.29 -3.53 -6.48
C LEU A 314 20.45 -4.51 -6.68
N HIS A 315 20.99 -4.60 -7.91
CA HIS A 315 22.18 -5.43 -8.16
C HIS A 315 23.39 -4.99 -7.31
N HIS A 316 23.61 -3.68 -7.16
CA HIS A 316 24.70 -3.15 -6.33
C HIS A 316 24.52 -3.53 -4.85
N GLU A 317 23.33 -3.32 -4.29
CA GLU A 317 23.05 -3.63 -2.89
C GLU A 317 23.11 -5.13 -2.62
N LEU A 318 22.50 -5.96 -3.47
CA LEU A 318 22.57 -7.43 -3.35
C LEU A 318 24.01 -7.94 -3.43
N GLY A 319 24.82 -7.41 -4.37
CA GLY A 319 26.23 -7.78 -4.51
C GLY A 319 27.10 -7.33 -3.35
N SER A 320 26.68 -6.30 -2.61
CA SER A 320 27.38 -5.79 -1.42
C SER A 320 27.04 -6.60 -0.17
N HIS A 321 25.77 -7.00 0.01
CA HIS A 321 25.31 -7.81 1.15
C HIS A 321 25.59 -9.30 0.97
N SER A 322 25.62 -9.79 -0.27
CA SER A 322 25.87 -11.20 -0.60
C SER A 322 26.87 -11.35 -1.75
N PRO A 323 28.17 -11.02 -1.55
CA PRO A 323 29.17 -11.05 -2.62
C PRO A 323 29.29 -12.40 -3.32
N HIS A 324 29.14 -13.51 -2.58
CA HIS A 324 29.22 -14.87 -3.14
C HIS A 324 28.06 -15.21 -4.08
N LYS A 325 26.92 -14.55 -3.93
CA LYS A 325 25.74 -14.72 -4.79
C LYS A 325 25.71 -13.73 -5.96
N LYS A 326 26.66 -12.81 -6.04
CA LYS A 326 26.66 -11.73 -7.05
C LYS A 326 26.48 -12.19 -8.49
N PRO A 327 27.11 -13.30 -8.96
CA PRO A 327 26.87 -13.79 -10.32
C PRO A 327 25.40 -14.12 -10.60
N ARG A 328 24.62 -14.57 -9.60
CA ARG A 328 23.19 -14.89 -9.70
C ARG A 328 22.33 -13.68 -10.10
N TYR A 329 22.79 -12.48 -9.78
CA TYR A 329 22.02 -11.25 -9.98
C TYR A 329 22.17 -10.63 -11.38
N HIS A 330 22.89 -11.30 -12.31
CA HIS A 330 23.18 -10.74 -13.63
C HIS A 330 21.92 -10.40 -14.44
N ASN A 331 20.82 -11.16 -14.26
CA ASN A 331 19.53 -10.92 -14.92
C ASN A 331 19.04 -9.48 -14.73
N LEU A 332 19.31 -8.86 -13.57
CA LEU A 332 18.92 -7.47 -13.29
C LEU A 332 19.63 -6.49 -14.22
N LEU A 333 20.95 -6.67 -14.43
CA LEU A 333 21.74 -5.81 -15.31
C LEU A 333 21.42 -6.03 -16.79
N ASP A 334 21.15 -7.27 -17.17
CA ASP A 334 20.74 -7.60 -18.54
C ASP A 334 19.38 -6.96 -18.87
N ALA A 335 18.42 -7.06 -17.94
CA ALA A 335 17.13 -6.40 -18.08
C ALA A 335 17.25 -4.86 -18.12
N ALA A 336 18.08 -4.27 -17.25
CA ALA A 336 18.39 -2.84 -17.27
C ALA A 336 18.96 -2.40 -18.64
N THR A 337 19.87 -3.21 -19.20
CA THR A 337 20.45 -2.96 -20.53
C THR A 337 19.39 -3.00 -21.63
N VAL A 338 18.42 -3.92 -21.54
CA VAL A 338 17.32 -4.01 -22.51
C VAL A 338 16.42 -2.77 -22.44
N LEU A 339 16.04 -2.31 -21.24
CA LEU A 339 15.26 -1.07 -21.06
C LEU A 339 16.01 0.14 -21.61
N LYS A 340 17.31 0.26 -21.30
CA LYS A 340 18.18 1.32 -21.81
C LYS A 340 18.23 1.33 -23.33
N LYS A 341 18.49 0.17 -23.95
CA LYS A 341 18.55 0.03 -25.42
C LYS A 341 17.24 0.44 -26.08
N GLY A 342 16.11 0.07 -25.48
CA GLY A 342 14.79 0.52 -25.94
C GLY A 342 14.70 2.04 -25.93
N ARG A 343 14.96 2.71 -24.80
CA ARG A 343 14.89 4.17 -24.75
C ARG A 343 15.88 4.85 -25.71
N LEU A 344 17.06 4.27 -25.90
CA LEU A 344 18.07 4.77 -26.83
C LEU A 344 17.74 4.55 -28.31
N SER A 345 16.77 3.69 -28.63
CA SER A 345 16.25 3.59 -30.00
C SER A 345 15.33 4.76 -30.36
N VAL A 346 14.79 5.46 -29.36
CA VAL A 346 13.91 6.65 -29.55
C VAL A 346 14.71 7.96 -29.47
N PHE A 347 15.63 8.06 -28.52
CA PHE A 347 16.46 9.26 -28.32
C PHE A 347 17.95 8.91 -28.21
N ASP A 348 18.83 9.85 -28.56
CA ASP A 348 20.25 9.68 -28.26
C ASP A 348 20.53 9.80 -26.76
N GLN A 349 21.60 9.14 -26.29
CA GLN A 349 22.05 9.23 -24.89
C GLN A 349 22.27 10.68 -24.44
N ARG A 350 22.72 11.55 -25.36
CA ARG A 350 22.90 12.98 -25.14
C ARG A 350 21.60 13.69 -24.77
N THR A 351 20.47 13.27 -25.34
CA THR A 351 19.15 13.84 -25.02
C THR A 351 18.83 13.66 -23.53
N PHE A 352 19.03 12.46 -22.98
CA PHE A 352 18.78 12.22 -21.55
C PHE A 352 19.73 13.02 -20.63
N ILE A 353 21.00 13.16 -21.02
CA ILE A 353 21.99 13.95 -20.26
C ILE A 353 21.62 15.44 -20.25
N GLU A 354 21.13 15.96 -21.37
CA GLU A 354 20.81 17.38 -21.51
C GLU A 354 19.39 17.74 -21.06
N ALA A 355 18.49 16.77 -20.95
CA ALA A 355 17.08 17.01 -20.66
C ALA A 355 16.86 17.74 -19.33
N ASP A 356 17.61 17.37 -18.28
CA ASP A 356 17.51 18.05 -16.97
C ASP A 356 17.96 19.51 -17.05
N ASN A 357 19.05 19.79 -17.79
CA ASN A 357 19.50 21.17 -18.02
C ASN A 357 18.48 21.97 -18.83
N LEU A 358 17.83 21.33 -19.80
CA LEU A 358 16.79 21.94 -20.61
C LEU A 358 15.57 22.28 -19.75
N PHE A 359 15.09 21.36 -18.91
CA PHE A 359 13.97 21.61 -18.00
C PHE A 359 14.32 22.70 -16.99
N ASN A 360 15.50 22.66 -16.37
CA ASN A 360 15.96 23.69 -15.43
C ASN A 360 16.08 25.08 -16.08
N LYS A 361 16.45 25.14 -17.37
CA LYS A 361 16.39 26.40 -18.12
C LYS A 361 14.95 26.88 -18.27
N GLN A 362 14.01 26.00 -18.63
CA GLN A 362 12.61 26.38 -18.77
C GLN A 362 11.99 26.85 -17.45
N LEU A 363 12.36 26.27 -16.31
CA LEU A 363 11.93 26.78 -15.00
C LEU A 363 12.40 28.22 -14.76
N LYS A 364 13.65 28.55 -15.11
CA LYS A 364 14.18 29.92 -15.01
C LYS A 364 13.48 30.88 -15.98
N ASP A 365 13.34 30.47 -17.24
CA ASP A 365 12.71 31.30 -18.29
C ASP A 365 11.23 31.60 -17.95
N ASN A 366 10.56 30.70 -17.22
CA ASN A 366 9.19 30.89 -16.74
C ASN A 366 9.08 31.49 -15.34
N ASN A 367 10.19 31.92 -14.71
CA ASN A 367 10.21 32.51 -13.36
C ASN A 367 9.69 31.60 -12.24
N VAL A 368 9.89 30.27 -12.34
CA VAL A 368 9.57 29.34 -11.26
C VAL A 368 10.61 29.49 -10.13
N SER A 369 10.15 29.93 -8.96
CA SER A 369 11.01 30.18 -7.79
C SER A 369 10.58 29.43 -6.52
N ASP A 370 9.46 28.71 -6.57
CA ASP A 370 8.94 27.91 -5.47
C ASP A 370 9.92 26.77 -5.10
N GLN A 371 10.31 26.69 -3.83
CA GLN A 371 11.31 25.73 -3.36
C GLN A 371 10.88 24.27 -3.48
N ARG A 372 9.58 23.97 -3.33
CA ARG A 372 9.03 22.62 -3.55
C ARG A 372 9.19 22.25 -5.02
N LEU A 373 8.86 23.14 -5.94
CA LEU A 373 9.00 22.90 -7.38
C LEU A 373 10.46 22.77 -7.84
N ILE A 374 11.38 23.56 -7.26
CA ILE A 374 12.82 23.42 -7.52
C ILE A 374 13.36 22.08 -7.01
N ARG A 375 12.88 21.59 -5.85
CA ARG A 375 13.23 20.24 -5.39
C ARG A 375 12.67 19.16 -6.32
N LEU A 376 11.41 19.31 -6.72
CA LEU A 376 10.73 18.39 -7.62
C LEU A 376 11.37 18.31 -9.02
N SER A 377 12.03 19.38 -9.46
CA SER A 377 12.67 19.43 -10.78
C SER A 377 13.89 18.52 -10.94
N LEU A 378 14.41 17.98 -9.83
CA LEU A 378 15.54 17.07 -9.85
C LEU A 378 15.21 15.83 -10.70
N HIS A 379 16.02 15.61 -11.73
CA HIS A 379 15.85 14.55 -12.75
C HIS A 379 14.59 14.66 -13.64
N MET A 380 13.80 15.73 -13.50
CA MET A 380 12.50 15.83 -14.16
C MET A 380 12.60 15.86 -15.69
N GLY A 381 13.63 16.49 -16.25
CA GLY A 381 13.84 16.50 -17.70
C GLY A 381 14.11 15.09 -18.24
N SER A 382 14.95 14.31 -17.55
CA SER A 382 15.23 12.91 -17.92
C SER A 382 14.00 12.00 -17.78
N LEU A 383 13.15 12.25 -16.77
CA LEU A 383 11.86 11.57 -16.60
C LEU A 383 10.88 11.89 -17.74
N ILE A 384 10.79 13.17 -18.15
CA ILE A 384 10.00 13.59 -19.32
C ILE A 384 10.51 12.90 -20.59
N ALA A 385 11.83 12.92 -20.84
CA ALA A 385 12.40 12.23 -22.01
C ALA A 385 12.12 10.72 -21.97
N SER A 386 12.14 10.11 -20.78
CA SER A 386 11.80 8.69 -20.61
C SER A 386 10.32 8.42 -20.89
N SER A 387 9.39 9.25 -20.42
CA SER A 387 7.96 9.03 -20.66
C SER A 387 7.62 9.11 -22.15
N MET A 388 8.29 10.01 -22.90
CA MET A 388 8.16 10.11 -24.35
C MET A 388 8.71 8.87 -25.07
N ALA A 389 9.85 8.35 -24.60
CA ALA A 389 10.41 7.11 -25.13
C ALA A 389 9.46 5.92 -24.87
N ASP A 390 8.92 5.81 -23.66
CA ASP A 390 7.96 4.76 -23.29
C ASP A 390 6.67 4.84 -24.12
N GLY A 391 6.20 6.06 -24.41
CA GLY A 391 5.06 6.32 -25.31
C GLY A 391 5.28 5.76 -26.72
N SER A 392 6.50 5.93 -27.24
CA SER A 392 6.88 5.46 -28.58
C SER A 392 7.18 3.97 -28.65
N LEU A 393 7.72 3.38 -27.57
CA LEU A 393 8.11 1.97 -27.52
C LEU A 393 6.95 1.03 -27.24
N TRP A 394 6.01 1.46 -26.40
CA TRP A 394 4.95 0.60 -25.89
C TRP A 394 3.57 1.11 -26.27
N GLN A 395 3.17 2.24 -25.69
CA GLN A 395 1.86 2.82 -25.94
C GLN A 395 1.80 4.28 -25.51
N GLU A 396 1.14 5.11 -26.32
CA GLU A 396 1.04 6.56 -26.11
C GLU A 396 0.47 6.93 -24.73
N ALA A 397 -0.38 6.08 -24.16
CA ALA A 397 -0.92 6.26 -22.81
C ALA A 397 0.17 6.36 -21.71
N SER A 398 1.36 5.78 -21.93
CA SER A 398 2.49 5.90 -21.01
C SER A 398 3.04 7.33 -20.94
N ARG A 399 3.13 8.02 -22.09
CA ARG A 399 3.46 9.46 -22.14
C ARG A 399 2.34 10.27 -21.49
N ALA A 400 1.11 10.03 -21.92
CA ALA A 400 -0.05 10.81 -21.48
C ALA A 400 -0.25 10.79 -19.96
N SER A 401 -0.05 9.64 -19.31
CA SER A 401 -0.19 9.48 -17.85
C SER A 401 0.85 10.29 -17.05
N PHE A 402 2.06 10.46 -17.58
CA PHE A 402 3.08 11.29 -16.95
C PHE A 402 2.83 12.77 -17.21
N GLU A 403 2.55 13.13 -18.47
CA GLU A 403 2.27 14.48 -18.91
C GLU A 403 1.05 15.09 -18.19
N SER A 404 -0.07 14.34 -18.12
CA SER A 404 -1.32 14.83 -17.51
C SER A 404 -1.15 15.22 -16.05
N TRP A 405 -0.35 14.47 -15.29
CA TRP A 405 -0.05 14.79 -13.90
C TRP A 405 0.83 16.04 -13.79
N LEU A 406 1.89 16.14 -14.60
CA LEU A 406 2.78 17.31 -14.60
C LEU A 406 2.09 18.60 -15.02
N THR A 407 0.96 18.51 -15.73
CA THR A 407 0.15 19.64 -16.19
C THR A 407 -1.17 19.81 -15.44
N ASP A 408 -1.36 19.15 -14.30
CA ASP A 408 -2.57 19.28 -13.49
C ASP A 408 -2.60 20.65 -12.80
N GLU A 409 -3.54 21.51 -13.22
CA GLU A 409 -3.72 22.88 -12.71
C GLU A 409 -4.14 22.92 -11.23
N SER A 410 -4.65 21.81 -10.69
CA SER A 410 -4.95 21.71 -9.25
C SER A 410 -3.71 21.46 -8.40
N VAL A 411 -2.61 21.01 -9.01
CA VAL A 411 -1.35 20.63 -8.34
C VAL A 411 -0.23 21.63 -8.61
N PHE A 412 -0.17 22.15 -9.84
CA PHE A 412 0.95 22.94 -10.34
C PHE A 412 0.51 24.32 -10.86
N PRO A 413 1.29 25.39 -10.58
CA PRO A 413 1.00 26.71 -11.09
C PRO A 413 1.35 26.84 -12.58
N GLU A 414 0.71 27.78 -13.28
CA GLU A 414 0.88 28.01 -14.72
C GLU A 414 2.34 28.13 -15.19
N PRO A 415 3.26 28.84 -14.49
CA PRO A 415 4.68 28.88 -14.86
C PRO A 415 5.36 27.51 -14.96
N TRP A 416 5.04 26.58 -14.06
CA TRP A 416 5.55 25.20 -14.11
C TRP A 416 4.99 24.46 -15.30
N ILE A 417 3.68 24.56 -15.51
CA ILE A 417 2.98 23.89 -16.62
C ILE A 417 3.55 24.35 -17.96
N ASN A 418 3.84 25.65 -18.11
CA ASN A 418 4.47 26.20 -19.32
C ASN A 418 5.89 25.65 -19.53
N ALA A 419 6.68 25.52 -18.46
CA ALA A 419 8.01 24.92 -18.53
C ALA A 419 7.97 23.44 -18.94
N VAL A 420 7.01 22.68 -18.41
CA VAL A 420 6.75 21.27 -18.80
C VAL A 420 6.38 21.18 -20.28
N LYS A 421 5.36 21.91 -20.72
CA LYS A 421 4.88 21.90 -22.12
C LYS A 421 5.99 22.26 -23.10
N THR A 422 6.77 23.30 -22.80
CA THR A 422 7.89 23.72 -23.64
C THR A 422 9.00 22.65 -23.69
N THR A 423 9.24 21.97 -22.56
CA THR A 423 10.23 20.87 -22.50
C THR A 423 9.82 19.69 -23.39
N TYR A 424 8.56 19.27 -23.34
CA TYR A 424 8.03 18.25 -24.25
C TYR A 424 8.23 18.64 -25.73
N GLN A 425 7.85 19.87 -26.10
CA GLN A 425 8.00 20.37 -27.48
C GLN A 425 9.47 20.41 -27.95
N LEU A 426 10.40 20.74 -27.06
CA LEU A 426 11.83 20.77 -27.38
C LEU A 426 12.44 19.37 -27.50
N LEU A 427 11.99 18.42 -26.68
CA LEU A 427 12.44 17.04 -26.73
C LEU A 427 11.87 16.30 -27.94
N GLU A 428 10.63 16.59 -28.35
CA GLU A 428 10.00 15.98 -29.53
C GLU A 428 10.82 16.21 -30.81
N LYS A 429 11.44 17.39 -30.94
CA LYS A 429 12.36 17.73 -32.04
C LYS A 429 13.67 16.92 -32.04
N ARG A 430 14.00 16.24 -30.93
CA ARG A 430 15.20 15.41 -30.77
C ARG A 430 14.91 13.93 -30.94
N GLN A 431 13.65 13.56 -31.18
CA GLN A 431 13.25 12.17 -31.38
C GLN A 431 13.81 11.65 -32.69
N LYS A 432 14.33 10.43 -32.67
CA LYS A 432 14.78 9.75 -33.89
C LYS A 432 13.58 9.53 -34.79
N GLN A 433 13.75 9.82 -36.08
CA GLN A 433 12.75 9.46 -37.08
C GLN A 433 12.70 7.92 -37.19
N PRO A 434 11.49 7.34 -37.31
CA PRO A 434 11.30 5.90 -37.33
C PRO A 434 11.99 5.18 -38.50
#